data_AF-A0AAW0GJ00-F1
#
_entry.id   AF-A0AAW0GJ00-F1
#
_cell.length_a   1.000
_cell.length_b   1.000
_cell.length_c   1.000
_cell.angle_alpha   90.00
_cell.angle_beta   90.00
_cell.angle_gamma   90.00
#
_symmetry.space_group_name_H-M   'P 1'
#
loop_
_entity.id
_entity.type
_entity.pdbx_description
1 polymer ?
#
loop_
_entity_poly.entity_id
_entity_poly.type
_entity_poly.pdbx_seq_one_letter_code
_entity_poly.pdbx_strand_id
1 'polypeptide(L)'
;MKFLKWEDIEHQGAQLEQVIPPTPKPQDVFTVTFFSSSDGQLRGNSLTHENITAGVTSTRALLPLSGAISPLDTIVSAHTMSTAFGRAVAYTALFEGTNFATLKSSQFFGASTDASADLADLKSAESYSIPSPTLLFVKPTHLTSLTTSILNEAKRSSFILHSLAWRHKFSAIIDGFLTKQSLWDRLIFDDARAKIMGKGAGTVRGVIVSGGPLESSVLTPARIALSVPLVNAHIHPVVAGPVLASHPLDLQTFPVTPATPGSSATDNFAFAYQAPIGPPSINIEAKLTGVDDTAVENGADPIGALFRTRA
;
A
#
# COMPACT_ATOMS: atom_id res chain seq x y z
N MET A 1 -25.25 -18.17 30.06
CA MET A 1 -23.97 -18.09 29.32
C MET A 1 -23.00 -19.04 30.01
N LYS A 2 -22.57 -20.12 29.34
CA LYS A 2 -21.71 -21.14 29.95
C LYS A 2 -20.27 -20.81 29.56
N PHE A 3 -19.43 -20.46 30.53
CA PHE A 3 -18.01 -20.23 30.29
C PHE A 3 -17.31 -21.59 30.27
N LEU A 4 -16.71 -21.93 29.14
CA LEU A 4 -15.91 -23.13 28.97
C LEU A 4 -14.44 -22.70 28.92
N LYS A 5 -13.56 -23.40 29.63
CA LYS A 5 -12.13 -23.19 29.48
C LYS A 5 -11.68 -23.78 28.14
N TRP A 6 -10.78 -23.08 27.46
CA TRP A 6 -10.27 -23.50 26.17
C TRP A 6 -9.60 -24.89 26.23
N GLU A 7 -8.85 -25.15 27.30
CA GLU A 7 -8.20 -26.43 27.58
C GLU A 7 -9.19 -27.61 27.62
N ASP A 8 -10.37 -27.40 28.23
CA ASP A 8 -11.40 -28.43 28.32
C ASP A 8 -11.98 -28.76 26.93
N ILE A 9 -12.07 -27.77 26.04
CA ILE A 9 -12.53 -27.93 24.65
C ILE A 9 -11.49 -28.70 23.84
N GLU A 10 -10.20 -28.35 23.96
CA GLU A 10 -9.11 -29.06 23.27
C GLU A 10 -9.01 -30.51 23.72
N HIS A 11 -9.08 -30.77 25.03
CA HIS A 11 -9.03 -32.13 25.59
C HIS A 11 -10.24 -32.97 25.15
N GLN A 12 -11.44 -32.39 25.12
CA GLN A 12 -12.63 -33.08 24.59
C GLN A 12 -12.50 -33.32 23.07
N GLY A 13 -12.02 -32.34 22.31
CA GLY A 13 -11.80 -32.45 20.88
C GLY A 13 -10.79 -33.54 20.50
N ALA A 14 -9.74 -33.71 21.30
CA ALA A 14 -8.73 -34.75 21.11
C ALA A 14 -9.27 -36.18 21.32
N GLN A 15 -10.36 -36.33 22.08
CA GLN A 15 -11.00 -37.63 22.34
C GLN A 15 -12.09 -37.96 21.30
N LEU A 16 -12.52 -37.00 20.50
CA LEU A 16 -13.49 -37.21 19.43
C LEU A 16 -12.80 -37.79 18.19
N GLU A 17 -13.54 -38.58 17.40
CA GLU A 17 -13.07 -38.98 16.07
C GLU A 17 -12.76 -37.73 15.24
N GLN A 18 -11.60 -37.73 14.58
CA GLN A 18 -11.24 -36.67 13.65
C GLN A 18 -12.23 -36.65 12.50
N VAL A 19 -13.16 -35.70 12.55
CA VAL A 19 -14.02 -35.38 11.41
C VAL A 19 -13.14 -34.70 10.37
N ILE A 20 -12.87 -35.39 9.25
CA ILE A 20 -12.20 -34.78 8.10
C ILE A 20 -13.21 -33.80 7.48
N PRO A 21 -12.99 -32.48 7.55
CA PRO A 21 -13.89 -31.55 6.90
C PRO A 21 -13.85 -31.79 5.38
N PRO A 22 -14.98 -31.61 4.68
CA PRO A 22 -14.97 -31.70 3.22
C PRO A 22 -13.99 -30.69 2.64
N THR A 23 -13.31 -31.06 1.55
CA THR A 23 -12.42 -30.15 0.83
C THR A 23 -13.20 -28.90 0.42
N PRO A 24 -12.77 -27.69 0.83
CA PRO A 24 -13.50 -26.47 0.52
C PRO A 24 -13.47 -26.21 -0.99
N LYS A 25 -14.60 -25.77 -1.53
CA LYS A 25 -14.71 -25.32 -2.93
C LYS A 25 -14.27 -23.86 -3.04
N PRO A 26 -13.77 -23.41 -4.21
CA PRO A 26 -13.37 -22.02 -4.42
C PRO A 26 -14.46 -20.99 -4.11
N GLN A 27 -15.73 -21.36 -4.33
CA GLN A 27 -16.91 -20.51 -4.11
C GLN A 27 -17.42 -20.52 -2.67
N ASP A 28 -16.87 -21.39 -1.81
CA ASP A 28 -17.28 -21.42 -0.41
C ASP A 28 -16.77 -20.16 0.30
N VAL A 29 -17.59 -19.63 1.21
CA VAL A 29 -17.25 -18.45 1.98
C VAL A 29 -16.08 -18.80 2.91
N PHE A 30 -14.96 -18.12 2.72
CA PHE A 30 -13.76 -18.29 3.52
C PHE A 30 -13.75 -17.37 4.73
N THR A 31 -14.14 -16.10 4.55
CA THR A 31 -14.05 -15.08 5.61
C THR A 31 -15.07 -13.98 5.42
N VAL A 32 -15.38 -13.27 6.51
CA VAL A 32 -16.23 -12.08 6.49
C VAL A 32 -15.41 -10.87 6.96
N THR A 33 -15.55 -9.75 6.26
CA THR A 33 -15.04 -8.45 6.70
C THR A 33 -16.19 -7.55 7.10
N PHE A 34 -15.96 -6.72 8.11
CA PHE A 34 -16.87 -5.64 8.48
C PHE A 34 -16.19 -4.31 8.21
N PHE A 35 -16.94 -3.36 7.64
CA PHE A 35 -16.45 -2.01 7.37
C PHE A 35 -17.58 -0.99 7.53
N SER A 36 -17.21 0.22 7.93
CA SER A 36 -18.14 1.35 7.96
C SER A 36 -18.31 1.92 6.56
N SER A 37 -19.56 2.06 6.11
CA SER A 37 -19.89 2.75 4.86
C SER A 37 -19.90 4.26 5.05
N SER A 38 -19.94 5.03 3.95
CA SER A 38 -20.09 6.50 3.98
C SER A 38 -21.30 6.96 4.80
N ASP A 39 -22.33 6.11 4.88
CA ASP A 39 -23.59 6.36 5.58
C ASP A 39 -23.49 6.05 7.09
N GLY A 40 -22.30 5.71 7.59
CA GLY A 40 -22.04 5.32 8.99
C GLY A 40 -22.54 3.93 9.38
N GLN A 41 -23.22 3.23 8.47
CA GLN A 41 -23.68 1.86 8.70
C GLN A 41 -22.55 0.85 8.59
N LEU A 42 -22.48 -0.08 9.54
CA LEU A 42 -21.58 -1.22 9.50
C LEU A 42 -22.11 -2.25 8.50
N ARG A 43 -21.34 -2.51 7.43
CA ARG A 43 -21.67 -3.52 6.42
C ARG A 43 -20.71 -4.70 6.54
N GLY A 44 -21.25 -5.91 6.38
CA GLY A 44 -20.50 -7.15 6.29
C GLY A 44 -20.34 -7.59 4.84
N ASN A 45 -19.16 -8.05 4.46
CA ASN A 45 -18.90 -8.63 3.15
C ASN A 45 -18.28 -10.02 3.30
N SER A 46 -18.96 -11.03 2.73
CA SER A 46 -18.46 -12.39 2.63
C SER A 46 -17.51 -12.52 1.45
N LEU A 47 -16.31 -13.04 1.71
CA LEU A 47 -15.28 -13.29 0.73
C LEU A 47 -15.07 -14.80 0.61
N THR A 48 -15.10 -15.29 -0.62
CA THR A 48 -14.87 -16.69 -0.96
C THR A 48 -13.37 -17.01 -1.03
N HIS A 49 -13.02 -18.29 -1.11
CA HIS A 49 -11.63 -18.72 -1.32
C HIS A 49 -11.04 -18.13 -2.61
N GLU A 50 -11.79 -18.13 -3.70
CA GLU A 50 -11.37 -17.50 -4.98
C GLU A 50 -11.13 -15.99 -4.83
N ASN A 51 -11.96 -15.25 -4.08
CA ASN A 51 -11.78 -13.81 -3.91
C ASN A 51 -10.47 -13.48 -3.18
N ILE A 52 -10.18 -14.22 -2.10
CA ILE A 52 -8.94 -14.02 -1.34
C ILE A 52 -7.72 -14.44 -2.17
N THR A 53 -7.82 -15.55 -2.91
CA THR A 53 -6.73 -16.03 -3.78
C THR A 53 -6.45 -15.02 -4.90
N ALA A 54 -7.48 -14.42 -5.51
CA ALA A 54 -7.33 -13.32 -6.45
C ALA A 54 -6.70 -12.06 -5.81
N GLY A 55 -7.02 -11.79 -4.53
CA GLY A 55 -6.35 -10.74 -3.75
C GLY A 55 -4.85 -10.99 -3.54
N VAL A 56 -4.48 -12.24 -3.29
CA VAL A 56 -3.08 -12.66 -3.11
C VAL A 56 -2.29 -12.51 -4.41
N THR A 57 -2.85 -12.97 -5.54
CA THR A 57 -2.18 -12.86 -6.84
C THR A 57 -2.05 -11.40 -7.29
N SER A 58 -3.09 -10.58 -7.10
CA SER A 58 -3.04 -9.14 -7.42
C SER A 58 -2.03 -8.38 -6.57
N THR A 59 -1.93 -8.69 -5.27
CA THR A 59 -0.92 -8.10 -4.39
C THR A 59 0.50 -8.49 -4.81
N ARG A 60 0.70 -9.75 -5.21
CA ARG A 60 1.98 -10.23 -5.76
C ARG A 60 2.40 -9.48 -7.03
N ALA A 61 1.43 -9.14 -7.88
CA ALA A 61 1.66 -8.45 -9.15
C ALA A 61 1.98 -6.95 -9.01
N LEU A 62 1.96 -6.38 -7.80
CA LEU A 62 2.31 -4.97 -7.57
C LEU A 62 3.79 -4.67 -7.80
N LEU A 63 4.66 -5.68 -7.72
CA LEU A 63 6.09 -5.56 -7.97
C LEU A 63 6.46 -6.09 -9.37
N PRO A 64 7.49 -5.53 -10.01
CA PRO A 64 7.88 -5.96 -11.34
C PRO A 64 8.46 -7.38 -11.28
N LEU A 65 8.35 -8.15 -12.37
CA LEU A 65 8.88 -9.52 -12.44
C LEU A 65 10.39 -9.60 -12.14
N SER A 66 11.16 -8.58 -12.53
CA SER A 66 12.59 -8.47 -12.24
C SER A 66 12.90 -8.29 -10.76
N GLY A 67 11.92 -7.85 -9.97
CA GLY A 67 11.99 -7.63 -8.53
C GLY A 67 10.84 -8.31 -7.79
N ALA A 68 10.42 -9.50 -8.25
CA ALA A 68 9.33 -10.24 -7.66
C ALA A 68 9.60 -10.55 -6.17
N ILE A 69 8.51 -10.70 -5.40
CA ILE A 69 8.56 -11.12 -4.00
C ILE A 69 9.26 -12.48 -3.93
N SER A 70 10.17 -12.64 -2.97
CA SER A 70 10.89 -13.88 -2.74
C SER A 70 10.94 -14.25 -1.26
N PRO A 71 11.22 -15.51 -0.91
CA PRO A 71 11.35 -15.95 0.49
C PRO A 71 12.40 -15.17 1.31
N LEU A 72 13.33 -14.48 0.66
CA LEU A 72 14.35 -13.63 1.31
C LEU A 72 13.79 -12.28 1.77
N ASP A 73 12.58 -11.93 1.34
CA ASP A 73 11.95 -10.67 1.71
C ASP A 73 11.40 -10.68 3.13
N THR A 74 11.29 -9.47 3.66
CA THR A 74 10.51 -9.18 4.86
C THR A 74 9.49 -8.10 4.54
N ILE A 75 8.22 -8.48 4.57
CA ILE A 75 7.07 -7.62 4.32
C ILE A 75 6.62 -7.00 5.65
N VAL A 76 6.60 -5.68 5.71
CA VAL A 76 6.06 -4.92 6.85
C VAL A 76 4.80 -4.18 6.41
N SER A 77 3.69 -4.42 7.10
CA SER A 77 2.37 -3.88 6.72
C SER A 77 1.74 -3.00 7.80
N ALA A 78 1.28 -1.83 7.40
CA ALA A 78 0.44 -0.92 8.17
C ALA A 78 -1.06 -1.25 8.10
N HIS A 79 -1.44 -2.32 7.38
CA HIS A 79 -2.83 -2.70 7.15
C HIS A 79 -3.25 -3.80 8.12
N THR A 80 -4.34 -3.57 8.84
CA THR A 80 -4.89 -4.54 9.79
C THR A 80 -5.43 -5.77 9.08
N MET A 81 -5.12 -6.95 9.61
CA MET A 81 -5.62 -8.24 9.12
C MET A 81 -7.14 -8.44 9.33
N SER A 82 -7.84 -7.49 9.97
CA SER A 82 -9.29 -7.45 10.01
C SER A 82 -9.89 -7.02 8.66
N THR A 83 -9.12 -6.28 7.85
CA THR A 83 -9.51 -5.85 6.51
C THR A 83 -9.19 -6.90 5.46
N ALA A 84 -9.91 -6.88 4.34
CA ALA A 84 -9.70 -7.82 3.24
C ALA A 84 -8.29 -7.68 2.64
N PHE A 85 -7.88 -6.43 2.42
CA PHE A 85 -6.55 -6.10 1.90
C PHE A 85 -5.42 -6.47 2.85
N GLY A 86 -5.55 -6.18 4.15
CA GLY A 86 -4.54 -6.59 5.13
C GLY A 86 -4.33 -8.10 5.17
N ARG A 87 -5.40 -8.89 4.98
CA ARG A 87 -5.27 -10.36 4.82
C ARG A 87 -4.64 -10.75 3.51
N ALA A 88 -5.00 -10.12 2.39
CA ALA A 88 -4.37 -10.41 1.11
C ALA A 88 -2.85 -10.21 1.19
N VAL A 89 -2.37 -9.13 1.80
CA VAL A 89 -0.92 -8.89 2.01
C VAL A 89 -0.29 -9.98 2.89
N ALA A 90 -0.92 -10.35 4.01
CA ALA A 90 -0.42 -11.39 4.90
C ALA A 90 -0.38 -12.78 4.21
N TYR A 91 -1.39 -13.10 3.41
CA TYR A 91 -1.46 -14.35 2.67
C TYR A 91 -0.53 -14.37 1.45
N THR A 92 -0.25 -13.24 0.83
CA THR A 92 0.84 -13.13 -0.15
C THR A 92 2.18 -13.41 0.51
N ALA A 93 2.42 -12.88 1.72
CA ALA A 93 3.64 -13.15 2.46
C ALA A 93 3.79 -14.64 2.78
N LEU A 94 2.69 -15.31 3.17
CA LEU A 94 2.65 -16.74 3.41
C LEU A 94 2.87 -17.57 2.13
N PHE A 95 2.21 -17.20 1.04
CA PHE A 95 2.29 -17.89 -0.26
C PHE A 95 3.72 -17.86 -0.83
N GLU A 96 4.42 -16.74 -0.67
CA GLU A 96 5.79 -16.56 -1.14
C GLU A 96 6.85 -17.03 -0.14
N GLY A 97 6.45 -17.47 1.06
CA GLY A 97 7.37 -17.91 2.11
C GLY A 97 8.25 -16.79 2.67
N THR A 98 7.75 -15.55 2.67
CA THR A 98 8.47 -14.38 3.20
C THR A 98 8.28 -14.21 4.70
N ASN A 99 9.13 -13.37 5.31
CA ASN A 99 8.88 -12.91 6.67
C ASN A 99 7.79 -11.83 6.66
N PHE A 100 6.88 -11.85 7.64
CA PHE A 100 5.78 -10.89 7.72
C PHE A 100 5.68 -10.27 9.11
N ALA A 101 5.47 -8.95 9.16
CA ALA A 101 5.14 -8.25 10.38
C ALA A 101 4.15 -7.12 10.14
N THR A 102 3.37 -6.82 11.17
CA THR A 102 2.40 -5.72 11.18
C THR A 102 2.86 -4.59 12.10
N LEU A 103 2.51 -3.35 11.77
CA LEU A 103 2.82 -2.20 12.62
C LEU A 103 1.88 -2.11 13.84
N LYS A 104 2.29 -1.39 14.89
CA LYS A 104 1.44 -1.19 16.08
C LYS A 104 0.13 -0.48 15.75
N SER A 105 0.13 0.49 14.82
CA SER A 105 -1.11 1.17 14.37
C SER A 105 -2.14 0.24 13.73
N SER A 106 -1.71 -0.94 13.30
CA SER A 106 -2.60 -1.94 12.70
C SER A 106 -3.22 -2.88 13.74
N GLN A 107 -2.82 -2.80 15.01
CA GLN A 107 -3.38 -3.65 16.06
C GLN A 107 -4.86 -3.32 16.30
N PHE A 108 -5.69 -4.36 16.29
CA PHE A 108 -7.13 -4.23 16.52
C PHE A 108 -7.49 -4.16 18.01
N PHE A 109 -6.68 -4.78 18.88
CA PHE A 109 -6.91 -4.84 20.31
C PHE A 109 -5.97 -3.89 21.05
N GLY A 110 -6.52 -2.99 21.87
CA GLY A 110 -5.74 -2.06 22.71
C GLY A 110 -5.20 -0.83 21.99
N ALA A 111 -5.45 -0.67 20.69
CA ALA A 111 -5.09 0.54 19.97
C ALA A 111 -6.07 1.68 20.30
N SER A 112 -5.53 2.83 20.73
CA SER A 112 -6.24 4.08 20.60
C SER A 112 -6.50 4.33 19.12
N THR A 113 -7.72 4.67 18.74
CA THR A 113 -8.14 5.04 17.37
C THR A 113 -7.34 6.22 16.78
N ASP A 114 -6.51 6.87 17.59
CA ASP A 114 -5.57 7.94 17.25
C ASP A 114 -4.10 7.48 17.18
N ALA A 115 -3.82 6.21 16.85
CA ALA A 115 -2.44 5.78 16.59
C ALA A 115 -1.90 6.57 15.38
N SER A 116 -1.17 7.65 15.67
CA SER A 116 -0.61 8.54 14.67
C SER A 116 0.23 7.72 13.71
N ALA A 117 -0.18 7.73 12.45
CA ALA A 117 0.45 6.96 11.38
C ALA A 117 1.75 7.67 10.96
N ASP A 118 2.73 7.59 11.86
CA ASP A 118 3.96 8.36 11.90
C ASP A 118 5.21 7.47 11.82
N LEU A 119 6.38 8.11 11.84
CA LEU A 119 7.67 7.43 11.81
C LEU A 119 7.90 6.50 13.01
N ALA A 120 7.34 6.85 14.18
CA ALA A 120 7.39 5.99 15.36
C ALA A 120 6.66 4.65 15.12
N ASP A 121 5.58 4.67 14.35
CA ASP A 121 4.84 3.46 14.00
C ASP A 121 5.64 2.59 13.03
N LEU A 122 6.31 3.17 12.02
CA LEU A 122 7.21 2.42 11.14
C LEU A 122 8.35 1.72 11.91
N LYS A 123 8.91 2.40 12.93
CA LYS A 123 9.94 1.83 13.81
C LYS A 123 9.41 0.75 14.73
N SER A 124 8.09 0.65 14.93
CA SER A 124 7.52 -0.41 15.75
C SER A 124 7.81 -1.81 15.20
N ALA A 125 8.03 -1.94 13.90
CA ALA A 125 8.47 -3.19 13.28
C ALA A 125 9.81 -3.72 13.84
N GLU A 126 10.69 -2.83 14.32
CA GLU A 126 11.98 -3.20 14.92
C GLU A 126 11.84 -3.90 16.27
N SER A 127 10.68 -3.79 16.92
CA SER A 127 10.42 -4.48 18.19
C SER A 127 10.23 -5.99 18.02
N TYR A 128 9.91 -6.45 16.81
CA TYR A 128 9.81 -7.86 16.49
C TYR A 128 11.20 -8.43 16.13
N SER A 129 11.43 -9.69 16.47
CA SER A 129 12.64 -10.43 16.08
C SER A 129 12.57 -10.90 14.62
N ILE A 130 12.38 -9.95 13.69
CA ILE A 130 12.29 -10.18 12.26
C ILE A 130 13.55 -9.68 11.54
N PRO A 131 13.87 -10.21 10.35
CA PRO A 131 14.93 -9.64 9.51
C PRO A 131 14.61 -8.20 9.06
N SER A 132 15.60 -7.53 8.48
CA SER A 132 15.44 -6.16 8.02
C SER A 132 14.32 -6.03 6.97
N PRO A 133 13.41 -5.05 7.09
CA PRO A 133 12.31 -4.86 6.15
C PRO A 133 12.80 -4.64 4.71
N THR A 134 12.23 -5.38 3.74
CA THR A 134 12.54 -5.21 2.31
C THR A 134 11.38 -4.60 1.53
N LEU A 135 10.13 -4.87 1.93
CA LEU A 135 8.93 -4.37 1.29
C LEU A 135 8.01 -3.71 2.32
N LEU A 136 7.61 -2.47 2.04
CA LEU A 136 6.76 -1.69 2.94
C LEU A 136 5.37 -1.51 2.33
N PHE A 137 4.34 -1.99 3.04
CA PHE A 137 2.93 -1.71 2.74
C PHE A 137 2.43 -0.66 3.74
N VAL A 138 2.32 0.59 3.32
CA VAL A 138 2.13 1.73 4.21
C VAL A 138 0.99 2.65 3.79
N LYS A 139 0.55 3.53 4.70
CA LYS A 139 -0.44 4.57 4.43
C LYS A 139 0.23 5.84 3.88
N PRO A 140 -0.51 6.75 3.21
CA PRO A 140 0.05 8.00 2.70
C PRO A 140 0.77 8.86 3.75
N THR A 141 0.28 8.86 4.99
CA THR A 141 0.89 9.59 6.13
C THR A 141 2.27 9.04 6.47
N HIS A 142 2.43 7.71 6.50
CA HIS A 142 3.73 7.06 6.72
C HIS A 142 4.74 7.44 5.64
N LEU A 143 4.34 7.43 4.37
CA LEU A 143 5.21 7.84 3.27
C LEU A 143 5.64 9.31 3.41
N THR A 144 4.69 10.19 3.72
CA THR A 144 4.94 11.63 3.86
C THR A 144 5.87 11.92 5.02
N SER A 145 5.62 11.33 6.18
CA SER A 145 6.47 11.45 7.37
C SER A 145 7.87 10.91 7.12
N LEU A 146 7.99 9.72 6.51
CA LEU A 146 9.27 9.11 6.17
C LEU A 146 10.08 9.98 5.20
N THR A 147 9.42 10.46 4.13
CA THR A 147 10.04 11.31 3.10
C THR A 147 10.52 12.62 3.70
N THR A 148 9.67 13.30 4.46
CA THR A 148 9.98 14.60 5.07
C THR A 148 11.16 14.47 6.04
N SER A 149 11.18 13.42 6.87
CA SER A 149 12.27 13.20 7.82
C SER A 149 13.60 12.87 7.13
N ILE A 150 13.60 12.04 6.07
CA ILE A 150 14.82 11.77 5.30
C ILE A 150 15.36 13.05 4.65
N LEU A 151 14.48 13.84 4.02
CA LEU A 151 14.90 15.08 3.36
C LEU A 151 15.39 16.13 4.35
N ASN A 152 14.78 16.24 5.52
CA ASN A 152 15.23 17.15 6.58
C ASN A 152 16.59 16.73 7.14
N GLU A 153 16.82 15.43 7.36
CA GLU A 153 18.14 14.94 7.79
C GLU A 153 19.20 15.14 6.70
N ALA A 154 18.85 14.90 5.44
CA ALA A 154 19.75 15.18 4.30
C ALA A 154 20.13 16.67 4.21
N LYS A 155 19.19 17.58 4.44
CA LYS A 155 19.44 19.04 4.49
C LYS A 155 20.33 19.44 5.67
N ARG A 156 20.16 18.78 6.81
CA ARG A 156 20.95 19.02 8.03
C ARG A 156 22.43 18.69 7.83
N SER A 157 22.75 17.66 7.05
CA SER A 157 24.14 17.30 6.75
C SER A 157 24.84 18.38 5.90
N SER A 158 24.23 18.81 4.80
CA SER A 158 24.76 19.93 4.00
C SER A 158 23.70 20.48 3.04
N PHE A 159 23.38 21.77 3.18
CA PHE A 159 22.40 22.44 2.32
C PHE A 159 22.83 22.49 0.85
N ILE A 160 24.10 22.82 0.59
CA ILE A 160 24.63 22.98 -0.78
C ILE A 160 24.65 21.63 -1.48
N LEU A 161 25.21 20.60 -0.84
CA LEU A 161 25.27 19.25 -1.40
C LEU A 161 23.87 18.67 -1.60
N HIS A 162 22.95 18.88 -0.65
CA HIS A 162 21.56 18.46 -0.80
C HIS A 162 20.90 19.10 -2.03
N SER A 163 21.12 20.39 -2.26
CA SER A 163 20.54 21.08 -3.42
C SER A 163 21.06 20.54 -4.76
N LEU A 164 22.34 20.13 -4.80
CA LEU A 164 22.96 19.56 -6.00
C LEU A 164 22.50 18.12 -6.22
N ALA A 165 22.48 17.32 -5.15
CA ALA A 165 21.96 15.96 -5.13
C ALA A 165 20.49 15.89 -5.57
N TRP A 166 19.67 16.83 -5.09
CA TRP A 166 18.27 16.96 -5.49
C TRP A 166 18.14 17.17 -7.00
N ARG A 167 18.85 18.16 -7.56
CA ARG A 167 18.80 18.46 -8.99
C ARG A 167 19.21 17.26 -9.84
N HIS A 168 20.28 16.56 -9.44
CA HIS A 168 20.76 15.41 -10.18
C HIS A 168 19.82 14.19 -10.09
N LYS A 169 19.27 13.90 -8.90
CA LYS A 169 18.28 12.83 -8.76
C LYS A 169 16.96 13.17 -9.47
N PHE A 170 16.56 14.43 -9.45
CA PHE A 170 15.39 14.90 -10.17
C PHE A 170 15.57 14.76 -11.69
N SER A 171 16.71 15.17 -12.24
CA SER A 171 17.03 14.94 -13.66
C SER A 171 16.99 13.46 -14.01
N ALA A 172 17.61 12.61 -13.20
CA ALA A 172 17.59 11.16 -13.42
C ALA A 172 16.15 10.59 -13.43
N ILE A 173 15.27 11.08 -12.57
CA ILE A 173 13.86 10.67 -12.56
C ILE A 173 13.14 11.10 -13.84
N ILE A 174 13.39 12.31 -14.34
CA ILE A 174 12.86 12.78 -15.63
C ILE A 174 13.37 11.87 -16.76
N ASP A 175 14.62 11.43 -16.70
CA ASP A 175 15.23 10.50 -17.66
C ASP A 175 14.74 9.05 -17.49
N GLY A 176 13.82 8.78 -16.54
CA GLY A 176 13.26 7.45 -16.31
C GLY A 176 14.14 6.55 -15.43
N PHE A 177 15.15 7.09 -14.77
CA PHE A 177 16.15 6.33 -14.03
C PHE A 177 15.99 6.49 -12.50
N LEU A 178 15.87 5.34 -11.82
CA LEU A 178 15.79 5.27 -10.36
C LEU A 178 16.89 4.38 -9.81
N THR A 179 17.74 4.92 -8.93
CA THR A 179 18.86 4.17 -8.34
C THR A 179 19.15 4.58 -6.91
N LYS A 180 19.54 3.57 -6.10
CA LYS A 180 20.10 3.74 -4.75
C LYS A 180 21.63 3.83 -4.72
N GLN A 181 22.30 3.63 -5.84
CA GLN A 181 23.74 3.47 -5.89
C GLN A 181 24.45 4.69 -6.52
N SER A 182 23.78 5.84 -6.59
CA SER A 182 24.40 7.04 -7.12
C SER A 182 25.46 7.60 -6.17
N LEU A 183 26.36 8.44 -6.70
CA LEU A 183 27.31 9.20 -5.88
C LEU A 183 26.58 10.01 -4.79
N TRP A 184 25.42 10.59 -5.13
CA TRP A 184 24.60 11.37 -4.20
C TRP A 184 23.94 10.53 -3.11
N ASP A 185 23.64 9.26 -3.39
CA ASP A 185 23.18 8.33 -2.36
C ASP A 185 24.26 8.13 -1.32
N ARG A 186 25.47 7.75 -1.75
CA ARG A 186 26.60 7.48 -0.86
C ARG A 186 27.02 8.69 -0.04
N LEU A 187 26.94 9.90 -0.62
CA LEU A 187 27.37 11.13 0.03
C LEU A 187 26.36 11.71 1.02
N ILE A 188 25.06 11.52 0.80
CA ILE A 188 24.01 12.23 1.57
C ILE A 188 22.87 11.29 1.99
N PHE A 189 22.25 10.60 1.02
CA PHE A 189 21.00 9.91 1.31
C PHE A 189 21.18 8.61 2.09
N ASP A 190 22.31 7.91 1.97
CA ASP A 190 22.56 6.68 2.72
C ASP A 190 22.64 6.95 4.22
N ASP A 191 23.36 8.01 4.63
CA ASP A 191 23.43 8.44 6.03
C ASP A 191 22.04 8.91 6.54
N ALA A 192 21.34 9.72 5.75
CA ALA A 192 19.99 10.18 6.12
C ALA A 192 19.00 9.01 6.25
N ARG A 193 19.01 8.05 5.32
CA ARG A 193 18.18 6.85 5.39
C ARG A 193 18.56 5.97 6.58
N ALA A 194 19.85 5.77 6.84
CA ALA A 194 20.33 4.96 7.98
C ALA A 194 19.84 5.52 9.33
N LYS A 195 19.89 6.84 9.52
CA LYS A 195 19.41 7.49 10.75
C LYS A 195 17.90 7.38 10.95
N ILE A 196 17.13 7.44 9.87
CA ILE A 196 15.66 7.46 9.94
C ILE A 196 15.07 6.05 9.95
N MET A 197 15.54 5.18 9.06
CA MET A 197 14.99 3.83 8.81
C MET A 197 15.77 2.71 9.50
N GLY A 198 16.92 3.00 10.10
CA GLY A 198 17.76 2.00 10.76
C GLY A 198 18.13 0.85 9.81
N LYS A 199 17.76 -0.36 10.21
CA LYS A 199 18.02 -1.60 9.47
C LYS A 199 17.36 -1.64 8.07
N GLY A 200 16.28 -0.87 7.88
CA GLY A 200 15.54 -0.77 6.61
C GLY A 200 16.21 0.09 5.53
N ALA A 201 17.20 0.92 5.89
CA ALA A 201 17.75 1.93 4.98
C ALA A 201 18.34 1.36 3.68
N GLY A 202 19.13 0.28 3.80
CA GLY A 202 19.78 -0.38 2.68
C GLY A 202 18.99 -1.56 2.09
N THR A 203 17.98 -2.06 2.80
CA THR A 203 17.29 -3.32 2.47
C THR A 203 15.93 -3.11 1.82
N VAL A 204 15.24 -2.01 2.14
CA VAL A 204 13.96 -1.68 1.51
C VAL A 204 14.18 -1.52 0.00
N ARG A 205 13.44 -2.28 -0.80
CA ARG A 205 13.54 -2.28 -2.27
C ARG A 205 12.24 -1.92 -2.97
N GLY A 206 11.13 -1.76 -2.24
CA GLY A 206 9.86 -1.33 -2.80
C GLY A 206 8.92 -0.82 -1.71
N VAL A 207 8.10 0.17 -2.07
CA VAL A 207 7.09 0.76 -1.18
C VAL A 207 5.75 0.78 -1.89
N ILE A 208 4.75 0.19 -1.25
CA ILE A 208 3.36 0.17 -1.68
C ILE A 208 2.59 1.06 -0.73
N VAL A 209 1.98 2.12 -1.27
CA VAL A 209 1.14 3.05 -0.53
C VAL A 209 -0.31 2.77 -0.83
N SER A 210 -1.13 2.58 0.21
CA SER A 210 -2.57 2.39 0.03
C SER A 210 -3.36 2.82 1.26
N GLY A 211 -4.68 2.83 1.15
CA GLY A 211 -5.59 3.14 2.26
C GLY A 211 -5.91 4.62 2.44
N GLY A 212 -5.64 5.46 1.42
CA GLY A 212 -6.06 6.86 1.39
C GLY A 212 -5.53 7.59 0.15
N PRO A 213 -6.01 8.81 -0.12
CA PRO A 213 -5.48 9.64 -1.19
C PRO A 213 -4.03 10.04 -0.86
N LEU A 214 -3.18 10.02 -1.88
CA LEU A 214 -1.79 10.49 -1.81
C LEU A 214 -1.69 11.81 -2.57
N GLU A 215 -0.98 12.79 -2.03
CA GLU A 215 -0.74 14.05 -2.74
C GLU A 215 0.32 13.88 -3.84
N SER A 216 0.08 14.49 -5.00
CA SER A 216 1.02 14.50 -6.13
C SER A 216 2.36 15.17 -5.76
N SER A 217 2.31 16.16 -4.87
CA SER A 217 3.45 16.89 -4.34
C SER A 217 4.49 15.99 -3.64
N VAL A 218 4.05 14.86 -3.07
CA VAL A 218 4.89 13.94 -2.28
C VAL A 218 5.62 12.92 -3.16
N LEU A 219 5.12 12.60 -4.36
CA LEU A 219 5.66 11.54 -5.22
C LEU A 219 7.14 11.74 -5.58
N THR A 220 7.47 12.89 -6.17
CA THR A 220 8.85 13.20 -6.58
C THR A 220 9.80 13.27 -5.39
N PRO A 221 9.49 14.00 -4.29
CA PRO A 221 10.30 13.96 -3.08
C PRO A 221 10.51 12.55 -2.53
N ALA A 222 9.48 11.71 -2.52
CA ALA A 222 9.55 10.33 -2.04
C ALA A 222 10.46 9.46 -2.92
N ARG A 223 10.31 9.56 -4.25
CA ARG A 223 11.18 8.88 -5.24
C ARG A 223 12.65 9.28 -5.05
N ILE A 224 12.94 10.57 -4.81
CA ILE A 224 14.30 11.05 -4.53
C ILE A 224 14.82 10.50 -3.19
N ALA A 225 14.06 10.68 -2.11
CA ALA A 225 14.48 10.33 -0.75
C ALA A 225 14.73 8.83 -0.58
N LEU A 226 13.78 8.01 -1.03
CA LEU A 226 13.84 6.55 -0.86
C LEU A 226 14.59 5.87 -1.99
N SER A 227 14.55 6.43 -3.21
CA SER A 227 15.19 5.85 -4.40
C SER A 227 14.80 4.38 -4.65
N VAL A 228 13.56 4.02 -4.31
CA VAL A 228 12.94 2.70 -4.56
C VAL A 228 11.67 2.86 -5.38
N PRO A 229 11.27 1.83 -6.14
CA PRO A 229 9.96 1.74 -6.75
C PRO A 229 8.84 2.07 -5.76
N LEU A 230 7.92 2.92 -6.21
CA LEU A 230 6.79 3.41 -5.43
C LEU A 230 5.50 3.08 -6.16
N VAL A 231 4.61 2.34 -5.49
CA VAL A 231 3.31 1.94 -6.01
C VAL A 231 2.23 2.64 -5.21
N ASN A 232 1.40 3.43 -5.88
CA ASN A 232 0.19 4.00 -5.30
C ASN A 232 -0.99 3.11 -5.66
N ALA A 233 -1.64 2.51 -4.66
CA ALA A 233 -2.71 1.54 -4.85
C ALA A 233 -4.02 1.98 -4.19
N HIS A 234 -5.11 1.93 -4.96
CA HIS A 234 -6.45 2.13 -4.43
C HIS A 234 -7.05 0.82 -3.98
N ILE A 235 -7.48 0.78 -2.73
CA ILE A 235 -8.09 -0.40 -2.10
C ILE A 235 -9.54 -0.10 -1.74
N HIS A 236 -10.37 -1.14 -1.66
CA HIS A 236 -11.76 -1.01 -1.24
C HIS A 236 -12.14 -2.15 -0.30
N PRO A 237 -12.91 -1.92 0.78
CA PRO A 237 -13.21 -2.96 1.78
C PRO A 237 -13.93 -4.20 1.25
N VAL A 238 -14.61 -4.07 0.11
CA VAL A 238 -15.38 -5.15 -0.54
C VAL A 238 -14.51 -6.05 -1.44
N VAL A 239 -13.28 -5.62 -1.75
CA VAL A 239 -12.33 -6.34 -2.61
C VAL A 239 -11.12 -6.75 -1.79
N ALA A 240 -10.60 -7.96 -2.03
CA ALA A 240 -9.44 -8.47 -1.31
C ALA A 240 -8.12 -7.84 -1.77
N GLY A 241 -7.96 -7.61 -3.07
CA GLY A 241 -6.74 -7.03 -3.65
C GLY A 241 -6.81 -5.51 -3.88
N PRO A 242 -5.72 -4.92 -4.40
CA PRO A 242 -5.75 -3.56 -4.94
C PRO A 242 -6.67 -3.51 -6.17
N VAL A 243 -7.49 -2.47 -6.27
CA VAL A 243 -8.39 -2.28 -7.41
C VAL A 243 -7.68 -1.58 -8.56
N LEU A 244 -6.98 -0.49 -8.25
CA LEU A 244 -6.13 0.23 -9.19
C LEU A 244 -4.74 0.32 -8.56
N ALA A 245 -3.69 0.24 -9.37
CA ALA A 245 -2.32 0.37 -8.87
C ALA A 245 -1.37 0.95 -9.91
N SER A 246 -0.51 1.85 -9.49
CA SER A 246 0.46 2.49 -10.37
C SER A 246 1.60 1.52 -10.67
N HIS A 247 2.18 1.60 -11.86
CA HIS A 247 3.32 0.76 -12.17
C HIS A 247 4.51 1.18 -11.29
N PRO A 248 5.27 0.24 -10.69
CA PRO A 248 6.36 0.54 -9.75
C PRO A 248 7.48 1.43 -10.32
N LEU A 249 7.65 1.40 -11.63
CA LEU A 249 8.63 2.21 -12.38
C LEU A 249 7.97 3.32 -13.21
N ASP A 250 6.68 3.58 -13.00
CA ASP A 250 6.06 4.78 -13.58
C ASP A 250 6.53 6.01 -12.79
N LEU A 251 7.42 6.77 -13.44
CA LEU A 251 8.00 8.00 -12.92
C LEU A 251 7.29 9.26 -13.46
N GLN A 252 6.21 9.10 -14.22
CA GLN A 252 5.49 10.23 -14.80
C GLN A 252 4.95 11.15 -13.70
N THR A 253 4.87 12.42 -14.05
CA THR A 253 4.24 13.48 -13.25
C THR A 253 3.29 14.22 -14.16
N PHE A 254 2.01 14.21 -13.82
CA PHE A 254 1.01 14.95 -14.58
C PHE A 254 0.98 16.40 -14.08
N PRO A 255 0.80 17.38 -14.98
CA PRO A 255 0.62 18.76 -14.59
C PRO A 255 -0.67 18.91 -13.77
N VAL A 256 -0.68 19.87 -12.87
CA VAL A 256 -1.87 20.26 -12.10
C VAL A 256 -2.90 20.83 -13.07
N THR A 257 -4.04 20.16 -13.23
CA THR A 257 -5.14 20.69 -14.05
C THR A 257 -5.84 21.81 -13.28
N PRO A 258 -5.94 23.04 -13.85
CA PRO A 258 -6.64 24.14 -13.19
C PRO A 258 -8.13 23.82 -13.04
N ALA A 259 -8.77 24.44 -12.03
CA ALA A 259 -10.18 24.21 -11.74
C ALA A 259 -11.06 24.51 -12.96
N THR A 260 -11.93 23.57 -13.32
CA THR A 260 -12.86 23.73 -14.44
C THR A 260 -14.14 24.43 -13.94
N PRO A 261 -14.62 25.48 -14.62
CA PRO A 261 -15.89 26.11 -14.26
C PRO A 261 -17.05 25.11 -14.42
N GLY A 262 -17.77 24.81 -13.34
CA GLY A 262 -18.93 23.91 -13.34
C GLY A 262 -18.69 22.51 -12.76
N SER A 263 -17.44 22.12 -12.50
CA SER A 263 -17.12 20.89 -11.76
C SER A 263 -17.19 21.12 -10.25
N SER A 264 -17.43 20.06 -9.47
CA SER A 264 -17.50 20.17 -8.02
C SER A 264 -16.14 20.59 -7.43
N ALA A 265 -16.17 21.29 -6.29
CA ALA A 265 -14.94 21.69 -5.59
C ALA A 265 -14.06 20.47 -5.21
N THR A 266 -14.69 19.32 -4.95
CA THR A 266 -14.02 18.05 -4.67
C THR A 266 -13.30 17.48 -5.88
N ASP A 267 -13.90 17.57 -7.08
CA ASP A 267 -13.26 17.10 -8.31
C ASP A 267 -12.07 17.99 -8.66
N ASN A 268 -12.24 19.31 -8.57
CA ASN A 268 -11.15 20.26 -8.78
C ASN A 268 -9.98 20.03 -7.83
N PHE A 269 -10.26 19.70 -6.56
CA PHE A 269 -9.19 19.34 -5.61
C PHE A 269 -8.50 18.01 -5.99
N ALA A 270 -9.27 17.00 -6.37
CA ALA A 270 -8.73 15.70 -6.75
C ALA A 270 -7.77 15.80 -7.95
N PHE A 271 -8.21 16.45 -9.03
CA PHE A 271 -7.38 16.62 -10.23
C PHE A 271 -6.20 17.57 -10.04
N ALA A 272 -6.30 18.52 -9.10
CA ALA A 272 -5.20 19.44 -8.84
C ALA A 272 -4.12 18.85 -7.91
N TYR A 273 -4.51 18.04 -6.93
CA TYR A 273 -3.61 17.71 -5.81
C TYR A 273 -3.40 16.22 -5.58
N GLN A 274 -4.24 15.33 -6.11
CA GLN A 274 -4.07 13.89 -5.90
C GLN A 274 -3.11 13.26 -6.90
N ALA A 275 -2.31 12.33 -6.41
CA ALA A 275 -1.43 11.51 -7.20
C ALA A 275 -2.23 10.53 -8.08
N PRO A 276 -1.80 10.28 -9.33
CA PRO A 276 -2.40 9.24 -10.15
C PRO A 276 -2.25 7.87 -9.47
N ILE A 277 -3.28 7.04 -9.63
CA ILE A 277 -3.35 5.70 -9.02
C ILE A 277 -3.01 4.62 -10.07
N GLY A 278 -3.02 4.94 -11.37
CA GLY A 278 -2.68 4.00 -12.43
C GLY A 278 -3.85 3.08 -12.85
N PRO A 279 -3.55 2.08 -13.69
CA PRO A 279 -4.56 1.22 -14.30
C PRO A 279 -5.19 0.22 -13.31
N PRO A 280 -6.27 -0.47 -13.72
CA PRO A 280 -6.82 -1.59 -12.98
C PRO A 280 -5.78 -2.67 -12.72
N SER A 281 -5.82 -3.24 -11.51
CA SER A 281 -4.98 -4.38 -11.16
C SER A 281 -5.41 -5.64 -11.91
N ILE A 282 -4.59 -6.68 -11.84
CA ILE A 282 -4.94 -7.97 -12.45
C ILE A 282 -6.22 -8.54 -11.82
N ASN A 283 -7.01 -9.24 -12.62
CA ASN A 283 -8.31 -9.82 -12.25
C ASN A 283 -9.36 -8.78 -11.83
N ILE A 284 -9.18 -7.50 -12.19
CA ILE A 284 -10.16 -6.44 -11.96
C ILE A 284 -10.55 -5.82 -13.30
N GLU A 285 -11.85 -5.78 -13.56
CA GLU A 285 -12.42 -4.95 -14.61
C GLU A 285 -12.98 -3.67 -13.98
N ALA A 286 -12.53 -2.54 -14.50
CA ALA A 286 -13.00 -1.23 -14.08
C ALA A 286 -13.64 -0.51 -15.27
N LYS A 287 -14.84 0.01 -15.07
CA LYS A 287 -15.60 0.74 -16.07
C LYS A 287 -16.00 2.10 -15.51
N LEU A 288 -15.72 3.17 -16.25
CA LEU A 288 -16.27 4.48 -15.95
C LEU A 288 -17.74 4.51 -16.41
N THR A 289 -18.63 4.94 -15.53
CA THR A 289 -20.09 5.02 -15.79
C THR A 289 -20.58 6.45 -15.55
N GLY A 290 -21.62 6.87 -16.27
CA GLY A 290 -22.12 8.25 -16.19
C GLY A 290 -21.18 9.27 -16.82
N VAL A 291 -20.45 8.86 -17.87
CA VAL A 291 -19.58 9.74 -18.65
C VAL A 291 -20.43 10.56 -19.61
N ASP A 292 -20.10 11.84 -19.76
CA ASP A 292 -20.68 12.70 -20.80
C ASP A 292 -19.99 12.42 -22.13
N ASP A 293 -20.56 11.50 -22.91
CA ASP A 293 -20.03 11.10 -24.22
C ASP A 293 -19.89 12.31 -25.16
N THR A 294 -20.80 13.29 -25.07
CA THR A 294 -20.73 14.48 -25.93
C THR A 294 -19.56 15.39 -25.58
N ALA A 295 -19.24 15.54 -24.29
CA ALA A 295 -18.07 16.29 -23.86
C ALA A 295 -16.77 15.59 -24.28
N VAL A 296 -16.72 14.25 -24.17
CA VAL A 296 -15.56 13.44 -24.55
C VAL A 296 -15.31 13.48 -26.06
N GLU A 297 -16.36 13.37 -26.89
CA GLU A 297 -16.25 13.51 -28.34
C GLU A 297 -15.74 14.90 -28.77
N ASN A 298 -16.03 15.93 -27.96
CA ASN A 298 -15.52 17.29 -28.14
C ASN A 298 -14.10 17.51 -27.58
N GLY A 299 -13.44 16.46 -27.09
CA GLY A 299 -12.05 16.49 -26.63
C GLY A 299 -11.84 16.77 -25.14
N ALA A 300 -12.90 16.73 -24.32
CA ALA A 300 -12.77 16.82 -22.87
C ALA A 300 -12.34 15.47 -22.26
N ASP A 301 -11.73 15.51 -21.07
CA ASP A 301 -11.38 14.31 -20.33
C ASP A 301 -12.64 13.56 -19.83
N PRO A 302 -12.69 12.21 -19.92
CA PRO A 302 -13.82 11.43 -19.44
C PRO A 302 -13.88 11.43 -17.91
N ILE A 303 -14.94 12.01 -17.35
CA ILE A 303 -15.21 12.03 -15.92
C ILE A 303 -16.47 11.22 -15.64
N GLY A 304 -16.44 10.36 -14.63
CA GLY A 304 -17.57 9.51 -14.27
C GLY A 304 -17.34 8.71 -13.00
N ALA A 305 -18.35 7.92 -12.62
CA ALA A 305 -18.29 7.04 -11.47
C ALA A 305 -17.58 5.72 -11.82
N LEU A 306 -16.61 5.33 -10.98
CA LEU A 306 -15.89 4.07 -11.13
C LEU A 306 -16.78 2.88 -10.73
N PHE A 307 -17.32 2.19 -11.73
CA PHE A 307 -17.97 0.90 -11.58
C PHE A 307 -16.95 -0.22 -11.70
N ARG A 308 -17.12 -1.30 -10.93
CA ARG A 308 -16.18 -2.42 -10.88
C ARG A 308 -16.98 -3.71 -11.06
N THR A 309 -16.61 -4.53 -12.03
CA THR A 309 -17.18 -5.86 -12.25
C THR A 309 -16.24 -6.92 -11.68
N ARG A 310 -16.79 -7.87 -10.91
CA ARG A 310 -16.06 -9.06 -10.48
C ARG A 310 -15.88 -9.96 -11.71
N ALA A 311 -14.63 -10.32 -12.02
CA ALA A 311 -14.34 -11.50 -12.82
C ALA A 311 -14.13 -12.69 -11.88
#